data_AF-A0A960M9T5-F1
#
_entry.id   AF-A0A960M9T5-F1
#
_cell.length_a   1.000
_cell.length_b   1.000
_cell.length_c   1.000
_cell.angle_alpha   90.00
_cell.angle_beta   90.00
_cell.angle_gamma   90.00
#
_symmetry.space_group_name_H-M   'P 1'
#
loop_
_entity.id
_entity.type
_entity.pdbx_description
1 polymer ?
#
loop_
_entity_poly.entity_id
_entity_poly.type
_entity_poly.pdbx_seq_one_letter_code
_entity_poly.pdbx_strand_id
1 'polypeptide(L)'
;MSTQKKRQDSRKYDELQALLKQEINLCHEILSQMSQQEYLMLIGELEMRMQLDIDLKPLVKQFNTLEKKRNILTEELLHLAPLHSTLADLLDPIDETDAETMILLEKHQTLVKKIADQKERNNSLQKMIQKEGTLDPMSPALRSHMIYDSKSQKPLLITIDYPNKMN
;
A
#
# COMPACT_ATOMS: atom_id res chain seq x y z
N MET A 1 -12.76 3.88 -38.47
CA MET A 1 -11.76 4.64 -37.67
C MET A 1 -10.45 4.68 -38.44
N SER A 2 -9.79 5.85 -38.56
CA SER A 2 -8.50 5.95 -39.26
C SER A 2 -7.39 5.24 -38.49
N THR A 3 -6.44 4.63 -39.19
CA THR A 3 -5.27 3.93 -38.64
C THR A 3 -4.39 4.82 -37.75
N GLN A 4 -4.43 6.15 -37.96
CA GLN A 4 -3.77 7.12 -37.08
C GLN A 4 -4.43 7.23 -35.71
N LYS A 5 -5.77 7.17 -35.63
CA LYS A 5 -6.50 7.26 -34.37
C LYS A 5 -6.22 6.05 -33.46
N LYS A 6 -6.27 4.84 -34.02
CA LYS A 6 -5.89 3.61 -33.28
C LYS A 6 -4.45 3.66 -32.75
N ARG A 7 -3.51 4.22 -33.52
CA ARG A 7 -2.10 4.36 -33.10
C ARG A 7 -1.92 5.41 -32.00
N GLN A 8 -2.73 6.46 -32.00
CA GLN A 8 -2.67 7.49 -30.96
C GLN A 8 -3.25 6.98 -29.64
N ASP A 9 -4.37 6.25 -29.70
CA ASP A 9 -5.00 5.67 -28.52
C ASP A 9 -4.10 4.58 -27.90
N SER A 10 -3.50 3.71 -28.72
CA SER A 10 -2.52 2.70 -28.26
C SER A 10 -1.32 3.33 -27.52
N ARG A 11 -0.76 4.44 -28.03
CA ARG A 11 0.34 5.14 -27.33
C ARG A 11 -0.06 5.69 -25.97
N LYS A 12 -1.30 6.16 -25.83
CA LYS A 12 -1.82 6.67 -24.56
C LYS A 12 -2.01 5.55 -23.55
N TYR A 13 -2.47 4.38 -23.99
CA TYR A 13 -2.54 3.19 -23.14
C TYR A 13 -1.15 2.73 -22.69
N ASP A 14 -0.16 2.70 -23.58
CA ASP A 14 1.23 2.38 -23.21
C ASP A 14 1.78 3.37 -22.16
N GLU A 15 1.51 4.67 -22.33
CA GLU A 15 1.92 5.70 -21.37
C GLU A 15 1.21 5.54 -20.02
N LEU A 16 -0.09 5.23 -20.03
CA LEU A 16 -0.87 4.96 -18.83
C LEU A 16 -0.33 3.76 -18.07
N GLN A 17 -0.04 2.65 -18.76
CA GLN A 17 0.58 1.48 -18.16
C GLN A 17 1.95 1.80 -17.56
N ALA A 18 2.78 2.59 -18.26
CA ALA A 18 4.08 3.01 -17.76
C ALA A 18 3.96 3.85 -16.48
N LEU A 19 3.00 4.77 -16.43
CA LEU A 19 2.70 5.56 -15.22
C LEU A 19 2.22 4.67 -14.08
N LEU A 20 1.27 3.76 -14.33
CA LEU A 20 0.76 2.83 -13.32
C LEU A 20 1.87 1.93 -12.77
N LYS A 21 2.75 1.40 -13.63
CA LYS A 21 3.92 0.59 -13.20
C LYS A 21 4.85 1.40 -12.28
N GLN A 22 5.11 2.67 -12.61
CA GLN A 22 5.93 3.54 -11.76
C GLN A 22 5.23 3.86 -10.42
N GLU A 23 3.93 4.16 -10.44
CA GLU A 23 3.14 4.40 -9.23
C GLU A 23 3.12 3.17 -8.32
N ILE A 24 2.92 1.97 -8.87
CA ILE A 24 2.94 0.71 -8.13
C ILE A 24 4.28 0.50 -7.43
N ASN A 25 5.40 0.75 -8.12
CA ASN A 25 6.73 0.64 -7.52
C ASN A 25 6.90 1.62 -6.35
N LEU A 26 6.49 2.88 -6.53
CA LEU A 26 6.51 3.86 -5.44
C LEU A 26 5.58 3.46 -4.29
N CYS A 27 4.41 2.91 -4.56
CA CYS A 27 3.52 2.42 -3.51
C CYS A 27 4.18 1.29 -2.69
N HIS A 28 4.91 0.38 -3.33
CA HIS A 28 5.65 -0.66 -2.62
C HIS A 28 6.73 -0.05 -1.71
N GLU A 29 7.48 0.94 -2.21
CA GLU A 29 8.53 1.62 -1.43
C GLU A 29 7.93 2.40 -0.25
N ILE A 30 6.87 3.19 -0.49
CA ILE A 30 6.14 3.94 0.53
C ILE A 30 5.60 2.99 1.60
N LEU A 31 4.94 1.89 1.20
CA LEU A 31 4.39 0.92 2.14
C LEU A 31 5.48 0.26 2.97
N SER A 32 6.61 -0.12 2.35
CA SER A 32 7.76 -0.70 3.04
C SER A 32 8.31 0.25 4.11
N GLN A 33 8.53 1.52 3.76
CA GLN A 33 9.01 2.53 4.72
C GLN A 33 8.00 2.75 5.86
N MET A 34 6.70 2.82 5.55
CA MET A 34 5.67 2.99 6.58
C MET A 34 5.57 1.79 7.53
N SER A 35 5.73 0.57 7.03
CA SER A 35 5.80 -0.63 7.88
C SER A 35 7.07 -0.64 8.73
N GLN A 36 8.20 -0.16 8.22
CA GLN A 36 9.42 0.02 9.02
C GLN A 36 9.25 1.08 10.10
N GLN A 37 8.56 2.19 9.81
CA GLN A 37 8.22 3.21 10.80
C GLN A 37 7.36 2.63 11.94
N GLU A 38 6.40 1.76 11.63
CA GLU A 38 5.61 1.05 12.63
C GLU A 38 6.50 0.24 13.57
N TYR A 39 7.41 -0.56 13.01
CA TYR A 39 8.35 -1.36 13.78
C TYR A 39 9.24 -0.50 14.68
N LEU A 40 9.85 0.56 14.13
CA LEU A 40 10.72 1.48 14.89
C LEU A 40 9.96 2.19 16.01
N MET A 41 8.67 2.51 15.80
CA MET A 41 7.81 3.04 16.87
C MET A 41 7.62 2.04 18.01
N LEU A 42 7.43 0.75 17.70
CA LEU A 42 7.25 -0.29 18.71
C LEU A 42 8.51 -0.50 19.56
N ILE A 43 9.69 -0.44 18.95
CA ILE A 43 10.98 -0.66 19.65
C ILE A 43 11.59 0.63 20.23
N GLY A 44 11.00 1.80 19.98
CA GLY A 44 11.44 3.08 20.54
C GLY A 44 12.63 3.75 19.83
N GLU A 45 12.97 3.33 18.61
CA GLU A 45 14.10 3.84 17.84
C GLU A 45 13.75 5.16 17.11
N LEU A 46 13.83 6.27 17.85
CA LEU A 46 13.40 7.59 17.38
C LEU A 46 14.23 8.13 16.21
N GLU A 47 15.55 8.02 16.27
CA GLU A 47 16.45 8.60 15.26
C GLU A 47 16.25 7.94 13.89
N MET A 48 16.19 6.61 13.85
CA MET A 48 15.92 5.86 12.62
C MET A 48 14.53 6.20 12.07
N ARG A 49 13.51 6.37 12.94
CA ARG A 49 12.17 6.77 12.52
C ARG A 49 12.18 8.16 11.87
N MET A 50 12.89 9.11 12.47
CA MET A 50 13.02 10.46 11.92
C MET A 50 13.71 10.45 10.55
N GLN A 51 14.70 9.58 10.35
CA GLN A 51 15.32 9.40 9.04
C GLN A 51 14.33 8.86 8.01
N LEU A 52 13.53 7.84 8.37
CA LEU A 52 12.47 7.34 7.48
C LEU A 52 11.42 8.41 7.15
N ASP A 53 11.06 9.29 8.09
CA ASP A 53 10.16 10.43 7.80
C ASP A 53 10.75 11.42 6.77
N ILE A 54 12.08 11.58 6.76
CA ILE A 54 12.78 12.41 5.77
C ILE A 54 12.77 11.70 4.41
N ASP A 55 13.08 10.41 4.38
CA ASP A 55 13.18 9.60 3.17
C ASP A 55 11.81 9.35 2.51
N LEU A 56 10.72 9.37 3.29
CA LEU A 56 9.36 9.17 2.79
C LEU A 56 8.82 10.40 2.02
N LYS A 57 9.22 11.61 2.42
CA LYS A 57 8.76 12.87 1.79
C LYS A 57 9.01 12.92 0.28
N PRO A 58 10.23 12.65 -0.24
CA PRO A 58 10.47 12.67 -1.69
C PRO A 58 9.65 11.60 -2.41
N LEU A 59 9.47 10.41 -1.84
CA LEU A 59 8.65 9.34 -2.43
C LEU A 59 7.19 9.77 -2.59
N VAL A 60 6.60 10.33 -1.54
CA VAL A 60 5.22 10.84 -1.59
C VAL A 60 5.08 11.98 -2.59
N LYS A 61 6.08 12.88 -2.68
CA LYS A 61 6.09 13.96 -3.67
C LYS A 61 6.15 13.42 -5.10
N GLN A 62 6.97 12.38 -5.34
CA GLN A 62 7.07 11.73 -6.63
C GLN A 62 5.76 11.02 -7.00
N PHE A 63 5.16 10.29 -6.05
CA PHE A 63 3.87 9.64 -6.22
C PHE A 63 2.78 10.66 -6.63
N ASN A 64 2.65 11.77 -5.90
CA ASN A 64 1.68 12.83 -6.24
C ASN A 64 1.93 13.46 -7.62
N THR A 65 3.18 13.45 -8.09
CA THR A 65 3.52 13.98 -9.42
C THR A 65 3.10 13.01 -10.52
N LEU A 66 3.31 11.71 -10.33
CA LEU A 66 2.85 10.68 -11.25
C LEU A 66 1.32 10.61 -11.27
N GLU A 67 0.68 10.68 -10.11
CA GLU A 67 -0.78 10.65 -9.99
C GLU A 67 -1.43 11.77 -10.81
N LYS A 68 -0.87 12.98 -10.74
CA LYS A 68 -1.33 14.11 -11.56
C LYS A 68 -1.20 13.82 -13.05
N LYS A 69 -0.08 13.25 -13.49
CA LYS A 69 0.13 12.88 -14.90
C LYS A 69 -0.88 11.82 -15.34
N ARG A 70 -1.08 10.78 -14.52
CA ARG A 70 -2.06 9.72 -14.77
C ARG A 70 -3.47 10.28 -14.87
N ASN A 71 -3.87 11.18 -13.98
CA ASN A 71 -5.20 11.77 -13.99
C ASN A 71 -5.42 12.60 -15.26
N ILE A 72 -4.46 13.43 -15.68
CA ILE A 72 -4.54 14.18 -16.95
C ILE A 72 -4.70 13.22 -18.13
N LEU A 73 -3.87 12.17 -18.19
CA LEU A 73 -3.94 11.18 -19.27
C LEU A 73 -5.27 10.42 -19.27
N THR A 74 -5.79 10.09 -18.09
CA THR A 74 -7.09 9.43 -17.93
C THR A 74 -8.22 10.35 -18.40
N GLU A 75 -8.19 11.63 -18.05
CA GLU A 75 -9.16 12.63 -18.54
C GLU A 75 -9.11 12.76 -20.07
N GLU A 76 -7.92 12.75 -20.68
CA GLU A 76 -7.77 12.78 -22.13
C GLU A 76 -8.34 11.54 -22.83
N LEU A 77 -8.22 10.36 -22.21
CA LEU A 77 -8.82 9.11 -22.70
C LEU A 77 -10.35 9.15 -22.55
N LEU A 78 -10.85 9.65 -21.42
CA LEU A 78 -12.28 9.76 -21.12
C LEU A 78 -13.00 10.85 -21.90
N HIS A 79 -12.32 11.93 -22.31
CA HIS A 79 -12.92 12.97 -23.16
C HIS A 79 -13.42 12.40 -24.51
N LEU A 80 -12.90 11.24 -24.92
CA LEU A 80 -13.29 10.55 -26.14
C LEU A 80 -14.44 9.56 -25.95
N ALA A 81 -14.89 9.38 -24.70
CA ALA A 81 -15.90 8.42 -24.28
C ALA A 81 -17.30 9.05 -24.14
N PRO A 82 -18.37 8.24 -24.11
CA PRO A 82 -19.68 8.70 -23.66
C PRO A 82 -19.63 9.37 -22.28
N LEU A 83 -20.48 10.37 -22.05
CA LEU A 83 -20.60 11.00 -20.73
C LEU A 83 -20.81 9.92 -19.64
N HIS A 84 -20.10 10.08 -18.52
CA HIS A 84 -20.08 9.16 -17.37
C HIS A 84 -19.36 7.81 -17.56
N SER A 85 -18.64 7.62 -18.66
CA SER A 85 -17.78 6.44 -18.80
C SER A 85 -16.63 6.50 -17.80
N THR A 86 -16.27 5.34 -17.24
CA THR A 86 -15.05 5.14 -16.46
C THR A 86 -13.95 4.56 -17.35
N LEU A 87 -12.70 4.62 -16.86
CA LEU A 87 -11.58 4.02 -17.58
C LEU A 87 -11.77 2.50 -17.75
N ALA A 88 -12.40 1.83 -16.77
CA ALA A 88 -12.72 0.41 -16.86
C ALA A 88 -13.73 0.10 -17.97
N ASP A 89 -14.66 1.01 -18.25
CA ASP A 89 -15.66 0.86 -19.32
C ASP A 89 -15.03 0.98 -20.73
N LEU A 90 -13.82 1.52 -20.83
CA LEU A 90 -13.08 1.68 -22.08
C LEU A 90 -12.12 0.53 -22.39
N LEU A 91 -11.88 -0.36 -21.43
CA LEU A 91 -10.91 -1.45 -21.55
C LEU A 91 -11.63 -2.73 -21.95
N ASP A 92 -11.19 -3.36 -23.05
CA ASP A 92 -11.67 -4.67 -23.47
C ASP A 92 -10.86 -5.79 -22.79
N PRO A 93 -11.44 -6.60 -21.89
CA PRO A 93 -10.70 -7.67 -21.21
C PRO A 93 -10.21 -8.79 -22.16
N ILE A 94 -10.66 -8.81 -23.41
CA ILE A 94 -10.20 -9.75 -24.45
C ILE A 94 -8.94 -9.24 -25.14
N ASP A 95 -8.72 -7.92 -25.17
CA ASP A 95 -7.48 -7.33 -25.67
C ASP A 95 -6.39 -7.42 -24.59
N GLU A 96 -5.21 -7.92 -24.95
CA GLU A 96 -4.12 -8.17 -24.02
C GLU A 96 -3.60 -6.88 -23.35
N THR A 97 -3.58 -5.78 -24.09
CA THR A 97 -3.10 -4.47 -23.60
C THR A 97 -4.07 -3.89 -22.58
N ASP A 98 -5.36 -3.99 -22.89
CA ASP A 98 -6.42 -3.49 -22.03
C ASP A 98 -6.54 -4.34 -20.76
N ALA A 99 -6.44 -5.67 -20.89
CA ALA A 99 -6.40 -6.60 -19.77
C ALA A 99 -5.20 -6.32 -18.82
N GLU A 100 -4.00 -6.08 -19.36
CA GLU A 100 -2.83 -5.68 -18.55
C GLU A 100 -3.10 -4.36 -17.81
N THR A 101 -3.72 -3.39 -18.50
CA THR A 101 -4.08 -2.09 -17.90
C THR A 101 -5.07 -2.26 -16.74
N MET A 102 -6.08 -3.13 -16.89
CA MET A 102 -7.03 -3.45 -15.82
C MET A 102 -6.33 -4.04 -14.60
N ILE A 103 -5.42 -5.00 -14.80
CA ILE A 103 -4.63 -5.63 -13.72
C ILE A 103 -3.79 -4.59 -12.99
N LEU A 104 -3.15 -3.68 -13.72
CA LEU A 104 -2.35 -2.59 -13.14
C LEU A 104 -3.21 -1.63 -12.33
N LEU A 105 -4.40 -1.26 -12.81
CA LEU A 105 -5.34 -0.40 -12.09
C LEU A 105 -5.79 -1.06 -10.77
N GLU A 106 -6.18 -2.33 -10.80
CA GLU A 106 -6.60 -3.07 -9.60
C GLU A 106 -5.45 -3.17 -8.59
N LYS A 107 -4.25 -3.52 -9.06
CA LYS A 107 -3.06 -3.60 -8.21
C LYS A 107 -2.73 -2.25 -7.57
N HIS A 108 -2.77 -1.17 -8.35
CA HIS A 108 -2.54 0.18 -7.85
C HIS A 108 -3.58 0.56 -6.78
N GLN A 109 -4.87 0.35 -7.04
CA GLN A 109 -5.95 0.64 -6.07
C GLN A 109 -5.77 -0.14 -4.76
N THR A 110 -5.44 -1.42 -4.87
CA THR A 110 -5.18 -2.28 -3.71
C THR A 110 -4.02 -1.73 -2.86
N LEU A 111 -2.94 -1.27 -3.49
CA LEU A 111 -1.79 -0.73 -2.79
C LEU A 111 -2.07 0.62 -2.14
N VAL A 112 -2.80 1.51 -2.81
CA VAL A 112 -3.23 2.79 -2.24
C VAL A 112 -4.08 2.56 -0.99
N LYS A 113 -5.00 1.59 -1.03
CA LYS A 113 -5.79 1.19 0.14
C LYS A 113 -4.89 0.69 1.28
N LYS A 114 -3.93 -0.20 0.99
CA LYS A 114 -2.97 -0.68 2.00
C LYS A 114 -2.14 0.44 2.64
N ILE A 115 -1.74 1.44 1.85
CA ILE A 115 -1.04 2.63 2.36
C ILE A 115 -1.95 3.44 3.28
N ALA A 116 -3.21 3.64 2.92
CA ALA A 116 -4.18 4.34 3.78
C ALA A 116 -4.38 3.61 5.11
N ASP A 117 -4.59 2.29 5.07
CA ASP A 117 -4.73 1.45 6.26
C ASP A 117 -3.46 1.49 7.13
N GLN A 118 -2.27 1.40 6.53
CA GLN A 118 -0.99 1.50 7.24
C GLN A 118 -0.80 2.88 7.88
N LYS A 119 -1.22 3.95 7.21
CA LYS A 119 -1.16 5.32 7.75
C LYS A 119 -2.02 5.45 9.00
N GLU A 120 -3.23 4.89 8.95
CA GLU A 120 -4.14 4.89 10.09
C GLU A 120 -3.57 4.10 11.28
N ARG A 121 -2.98 2.93 11.02
CA ARG A 121 -2.27 2.15 12.04
C ARG A 121 -1.12 2.93 12.67
N ASN A 122 -0.24 3.50 11.87
CA ASN A 122 0.90 4.28 12.36
C ASN A 122 0.45 5.47 13.21
N ASN A 123 -0.58 6.19 12.76
CA ASN A 123 -1.14 7.31 13.54
C ASN A 123 -1.74 6.85 14.87
N SER A 124 -2.43 5.70 14.87
CA SER A 124 -3.03 5.14 16.08
C SER A 124 -1.96 4.69 17.08
N LEU A 125 -0.91 4.01 16.58
CA LEU A 125 0.23 3.61 17.38
C LEU A 125 0.98 4.82 17.95
N GLN A 126 1.21 5.87 17.15
CA GLN A 126 1.85 7.09 17.62
C GLN A 126 1.04 7.76 18.75
N LYS A 127 -0.29 7.81 18.64
CA LYS A 127 -1.17 8.35 19.70
C LYS A 127 -1.11 7.49 20.97
N MET A 128 -1.03 6.17 20.83
CA MET A 128 -0.88 5.25 21.96
C MET A 128 0.45 5.48 22.69
N ILE A 129 1.56 5.53 21.94
CA ILE A 129 2.90 5.80 22.50
C ILE A 129 2.96 7.16 23.20
N GLN A 130 2.32 8.19 22.65
CA GLN A 130 2.25 9.51 23.28
C GLN A 130 1.50 9.51 24.62
N LYS A 131 0.51 8.63 24.79
CA LYS A 131 -0.31 8.54 26.01
C LYS A 131 0.31 7.62 27.05
N GLU A 132 0.82 6.48 26.62
CA GLU A 132 1.21 5.36 27.50
C GLU A 132 2.73 5.17 27.58
N GLY A 133 3.49 5.89 26.76
CA GLY A 133 4.92 5.64 26.56
C GLY A 133 5.17 4.55 25.51
N THR A 134 6.42 4.39 25.11
CA THR A 134 6.83 3.23 24.31
C THR A 134 6.62 1.94 25.10
N LEU A 135 6.41 0.82 24.41
CA LEU A 135 6.40 -0.48 25.06
C LEU A 135 7.72 -0.66 25.81
N ASP A 136 7.69 -0.66 27.14
CA ASP A 136 8.85 -1.03 27.94
C ASP A 136 9.09 -2.54 27.74
N PRO A 137 10.18 -2.98 27.09
CA PRO A 137 10.48 -4.39 26.91
C PRO A 137 10.67 -5.12 28.25
N MET A 138 10.97 -4.35 29.31
CA MET A 138 11.09 -4.85 30.68
C MET A 138 9.77 -4.86 31.44
N SER A 139 8.67 -4.36 30.83
CA SER A 139 7.33 -4.34 31.40
C SER A 139 6.94 -5.74 31.88
N PRO A 140 6.53 -5.89 33.16
CA PRO A 140 6.06 -7.16 33.70
C PRO A 140 4.89 -7.75 32.89
N ALA A 141 4.12 -6.93 32.19
CA ALA A 141 3.00 -7.37 31.34
C ALA A 141 3.46 -8.10 30.07
N LEU A 142 4.66 -7.81 29.56
CA LEU A 142 5.28 -8.51 28.42
C LEU A 142 6.11 -9.71 28.86
N ARG A 143 6.48 -9.79 30.14
CA ARG A 143 7.07 -10.99 30.74
C ARG A 143 5.97 -12.03 30.94
N SER A 144 5.67 -12.76 29.87
CA SER A 144 4.87 -13.97 30.00
C SER A 144 5.57 -14.90 30.99
N HIS A 145 4.99 -15.11 32.17
CA HIS A 145 5.45 -16.16 33.05
C HIS A 145 5.16 -17.48 32.31
N MET A 146 6.16 -18.36 32.20
CA MET A 146 5.89 -19.70 31.66
C MET A 146 4.75 -20.31 32.47
N ILE A 147 3.63 -20.56 31.80
CA ILE A 147 2.49 -21.22 32.41
C ILE A 147 2.83 -22.71 32.35
N TYR A 148 2.93 -23.36 33.49
CA TYR A 148 3.24 -24.78 33.57
C TYR A 148 1.95 -25.57 33.75
N ASP A 149 1.87 -26.74 33.12
CA ASP A 149 0.83 -27.70 33.44
C ASP A 149 0.99 -28.16 34.90
N SER A 150 -0.04 -27.91 35.70
CA SER A 150 -0.14 -28.30 37.11
C SER A 150 0.14 -29.78 37.39
N LYS A 151 0.01 -30.67 36.40
CA LYS A 151 0.26 -32.11 36.55
C LYS A 151 1.63 -32.56 36.06
N SER A 152 2.15 -31.98 34.98
CA SER A 152 3.38 -32.45 34.33
C SER A 152 4.60 -31.54 34.52
N GLN A 153 4.45 -30.35 35.12
CA GLN A 153 5.49 -29.32 35.23
C GLN A 153 6.17 -28.98 33.88
N LYS A 154 5.48 -29.24 32.75
CA LYS A 154 5.96 -28.84 31.43
C LYS A 154 5.40 -27.47 31.05
N PRO A 155 6.15 -26.65 30.30
CA PRO A 155 5.63 -25.38 29.79
C PRO A 155 4.43 -25.65 28.87
N LEU A 156 3.30 -25.00 29.13
CA LEU A 156 2.15 -24.99 28.24
C LEU A 156 2.48 -24.13 27.03
N LEU A 157 2.53 -24.76 25.87
CA LEU A 157 2.61 -24.06 24.60
C LEU A 157 1.21 -23.56 24.25
N ILE A 158 0.98 -22.25 24.34
CA ILE A 158 -0.26 -21.64 23.85
C ILE A 158 -0.05 -21.38 22.36
N THR A 159 -0.70 -22.16 21.51
CA THR A 159 -0.77 -21.91 20.08
C THR A 159 -1.94 -20.98 19.79
N ILE A 160 -1.67 -19.85 19.15
CA ILE A 160 -2.72 -18.98 18.61
C ILE A 160 -3.05 -19.49 17.21
N ASP A 161 -4.19 -20.16 17.05
CA ASP A 161 -4.70 -20.54 15.75
C ASP A 161 -5.20 -19.29 15.03
N TYR A 162 -4.42 -18.81 14.06
CA TYR A 162 -4.89 -17.78 13.14
C TYR A 162 -5.93 -18.40 12.20
N PRO A 163 -7.17 -17.89 12.15
CA PRO A 163 -8.14 -18.36 11.18
C PRO A 163 -7.62 -18.02 9.78
N ASN A 164 -7.25 -19.08 9.05
CA ASN A 164 -6.88 -19.00 7.65
C ASN A 164 -8.13 -18.60 6.86
N LYS A 165 -8.34 -17.29 6.63
CA LYS A 165 -9.34 -16.84 5.68
C LYS A 165 -8.77 -17.01 4.27
N MET A 166 -8.78 -18.24 3.79
CA MET A 166 -8.89 -18.51 2.36
C MET A 166 -10.38 -18.56 2.03
N ASN A 167 -10.84 -17.56 1.29
CA ASN A 167 -11.88 -17.65 0.24
C ASN A 167 -11.88 -16.31 -0.49
#